data_AF-A0AAV4GNI7-F1
#
_entry.id   AF-A0AAV4GNI7-F1
#
_cell.length_a   1.000
_cell.length_b   1.000
_cell.length_c   1.000
_cell.angle_alpha   90.00
_cell.angle_beta   90.00
_cell.angle_gamma   90.00
#
_symmetry.space_group_name_H-M   'P 1'
#
loop_
_entity.id
_entity.type
_entity.pdbx_description
1 polymer ?
#
loop_
_entity_poly.entity_id
_entity_poly.type
_entity_poly.pdbx_seq_one_letter_code
_entity_poly.pdbx_strand_id
1 'polypeptide(L)'
;MKVKKKPLSDCPRPGRPKSCVNEQTIASTKKDIDEDPHISVRELSDTNGLSYGTVHTIITEHLRIRKRYVPDGYPHLLTVDQKRERVRCATELLNMFEPNGPKRLSDIVTSDETRFPFFIIPPKRLNRMLVNGQEDRPVVLRPGFQS
;
A
#
# COMPACT_ATOMS: atom_id res chain seq x y z
N MET A 1 -12.21 13.34 -69.89
CA MET A 1 -12.57 13.73 -68.51
C MET A 1 -11.74 12.92 -67.51
N LYS A 2 -10.91 13.56 -66.67
CA LYS A 2 -10.13 12.87 -65.63
C LYS A 2 -11.01 12.64 -64.40
N VAL A 3 -11.34 11.38 -64.11
CA VAL A 3 -12.05 11.00 -62.88
C VAL A 3 -11.09 11.14 -61.71
N LYS A 4 -11.35 12.09 -60.80
CA LYS A 4 -10.58 12.25 -59.56
C LYS A 4 -10.92 11.08 -58.62
N LYS A 5 -9.92 10.27 -58.26
CA LYS A 5 -10.05 9.26 -57.20
C LYS A 5 -10.21 10.01 -55.87
N LYS A 6 -11.31 9.78 -55.15
CA LYS A 6 -11.44 10.21 -53.75
C LYS A 6 -10.53 9.32 -52.88
N PRO A 7 -9.77 9.86 -51.92
CA PRO A 7 -9.03 9.03 -50.99
C PRO A 7 -10.02 8.24 -50.14
N LEU A 8 -9.88 6.91 -50.12
CA LEU A 8 -10.64 6.02 -49.26
C LEU A 8 -10.07 6.18 -47.84
N SER A 9 -10.60 7.14 -47.08
CA SER A 9 -10.22 7.31 -45.67
C SER A 9 -10.73 6.10 -44.91
N ASP A 10 -9.83 5.31 -44.32
CA ASP A 10 -10.22 4.20 -43.44
C ASP A 10 -10.91 4.81 -42.21
N CYS A 11 -12.20 4.53 -42.04
CA CYS A 11 -12.94 4.98 -40.87
C CYS A 11 -12.41 4.24 -39.63
N PRO A 12 -12.44 4.86 -38.44
CA PRO A 12 -12.05 4.18 -37.21
C PRO A 12 -12.85 2.90 -37.06
N ARG A 13 -12.17 1.75 -37.09
CA ARG A 13 -12.82 0.47 -36.89
C ARG A 13 -13.09 0.30 -35.40
N PRO A 14 -14.32 -0.10 -35.00
CA PRO A 14 -14.57 -0.45 -33.61
C PRO A 14 -13.64 -1.61 -33.24
N GLY A 15 -12.74 -1.36 -32.30
CA GLY A 15 -11.86 -2.41 -31.76
C GLY A 15 -12.66 -3.53 -31.12
N ARG A 16 -11.98 -4.63 -30.75
CA ARG A 16 -12.62 -5.73 -30.02
C ARG A 16 -13.27 -5.18 -28.75
N PRO A 17 -14.58 -5.39 -28.53
CA PRO A 17 -15.22 -4.95 -27.30
C PRO A 17 -14.52 -5.60 -26.10
N LYS A 18 -14.24 -4.81 -25.06
CA LYS A 18 -13.68 -5.29 -23.79
C LYS A 18 -14.75 -6.10 -23.05
N SER A 19 -15.05 -7.31 -23.52
CA SER A 19 -16.16 -8.13 -23.03
C SER A 19 -16.04 -8.55 -21.56
N CYS A 20 -14.83 -8.51 -21.00
CA CYS A 20 -14.54 -8.99 -19.65
C CYS A 20 -14.50 -7.87 -18.59
N VAL A 21 -14.49 -6.59 -18.99
CA VAL A 21 -14.40 -5.46 -18.05
C VAL A 21 -15.72 -4.69 -18.09
N ASN A 22 -16.62 -5.08 -17.19
CA ASN A 22 -17.94 -4.49 -17.03
C ASN A 22 -18.05 -3.79 -15.67
N GLU A 23 -19.00 -2.87 -15.51
CA GLU A 23 -19.25 -2.18 -14.23
C GLU A 23 -19.49 -3.18 -13.08
N GLN A 24 -20.16 -4.30 -13.37
CA GLN A 24 -20.38 -5.39 -12.41
C GLN A 24 -19.08 -6.03 -11.93
N THR A 25 -18.17 -6.36 -12.84
CA THR A 25 -16.87 -6.95 -12.49
C THR A 25 -15.97 -5.98 -11.73
N ILE A 26 -16.05 -4.68 -12.06
CA ILE A 26 -15.33 -3.62 -11.35
C ILE A 26 -15.87 -3.48 -9.92
N ALA A 27 -17.20 -3.48 -9.77
CA ALA A 27 -17.84 -3.40 -8.46
C ALA A 27 -17.55 -4.64 -7.60
N SER A 28 -17.56 -5.85 -8.18
CA SER A 28 -17.21 -7.10 -7.48
C SER A 28 -15.77 -7.06 -7.00
N THR A 29 -14.82 -6.75 -7.88
CA THR A 29 -13.40 -6.61 -7.53
C THR A 29 -13.18 -5.57 -6.43
N LYS A 30 -13.91 -4.46 -6.47
CA LYS A 30 -13.82 -3.42 -5.43
C LYS A 30 -14.34 -3.92 -4.10
N LYS A 31 -15.48 -4.62 -4.09
CA LYS A 31 -16.07 -5.19 -2.88
C LYS A 31 -15.10 -6.17 -2.21
N ASP A 32 -14.48 -7.06 -2.98
CA ASP A 32 -13.50 -8.03 -2.47
C ASP A 32 -12.30 -7.33 -1.80
N ILE A 33 -11.83 -6.22 -2.39
CA ILE A 33 -10.72 -5.41 -1.83
C ILE A 33 -11.15 -4.65 -0.56
N ASP A 34 -12.39 -4.14 -0.53
CA ASP A 34 -12.92 -3.43 0.63
C ASP A 34 -13.15 -4.40 1.82
N GLU A 35 -13.45 -5.67 1.55
CA GLU A 35 -13.56 -6.74 2.55
C GLU A 35 -12.20 -7.22 3.06
N ASP A 36 -11.25 -7.50 2.16
CA ASP A 36 -9.86 -7.83 2.50
C ASP A 36 -8.84 -7.00 1.67
N PRO A 37 -8.27 -5.93 2.27
CA PRO A 37 -7.26 -5.12 1.59
C PRO A 37 -5.94 -5.84 1.27
N HIS A 38 -5.71 -7.06 1.81
CA HIS A 38 -4.50 -7.85 1.58
C HIS A 38 -4.63 -8.88 0.45
N ILE A 39 -5.82 -9.01 -0.14
CA ILE A 39 -6.09 -9.99 -1.19
C ILE A 39 -5.14 -9.81 -2.38
N SER A 40 -4.61 -10.92 -2.88
CA SER A 40 -3.71 -10.92 -4.02
C SER A 40 -4.47 -10.81 -5.35
N VAL A 41 -3.80 -10.28 -6.38
CA VAL A 41 -4.35 -10.22 -7.75
C VAL A 41 -4.68 -11.62 -8.27
N ARG A 42 -3.97 -12.67 -7.82
CA ARG A 42 -4.26 -14.05 -8.20
C ARG A 42 -5.54 -14.56 -7.56
N GLU A 43 -5.71 -14.37 -6.26
CA GLU A 43 -6.94 -14.76 -5.56
C GLU A 43 -8.16 -14.05 -6.17
N LEU A 44 -8.07 -12.74 -6.42
CA LEU A 44 -9.12 -11.99 -7.11
C LEU A 44 -9.43 -12.53 -8.51
N SER A 45 -8.41 -13.03 -9.22
CA SER A 45 -8.56 -13.67 -10.54
C SER A 45 -9.40 -14.93 -10.43
N ASP A 46 -9.09 -15.76 -9.45
CA ASP A 46 -9.75 -17.05 -9.22
C ASP A 46 -11.18 -16.84 -8.72
N THR A 47 -11.41 -15.90 -7.80
CA THR A 47 -12.74 -15.58 -7.25
C THR A 47 -13.68 -15.00 -8.31
N ASN A 48 -13.20 -14.07 -9.13
CA ASN A 48 -14.02 -13.41 -10.14
C ASN A 48 -14.05 -14.14 -11.50
N GLY A 49 -13.30 -15.24 -11.66
CA GLY A 49 -13.19 -15.98 -12.92
C GLY A 49 -12.57 -15.15 -14.07
N LEU A 50 -11.78 -14.14 -13.73
CA LEU A 50 -11.13 -13.24 -14.69
C LEU A 50 -9.68 -13.66 -14.92
N SER A 51 -9.07 -13.13 -15.99
CA SER A 51 -7.62 -13.29 -16.17
C SER A 51 -6.84 -12.37 -15.23
N TYR A 52 -5.65 -12.80 -14.81
CA TYR A 52 -4.76 -12.00 -13.96
C TYR A 52 -4.51 -10.60 -14.53
N GLY A 53 -4.27 -10.51 -15.84
CA GLY A 53 -4.05 -9.23 -16.53
C GLY A 53 -5.27 -8.33 -16.48
N THR A 54 -6.47 -8.90 -16.66
CA THR A 54 -7.74 -8.16 -16.58
C THR A 54 -7.94 -7.58 -15.18
N VAL A 55 -7.75 -8.38 -14.13
CA VAL A 55 -7.87 -7.93 -12.74
C VAL A 55 -6.83 -6.84 -12.43
N HIS A 56 -5.59 -7.02 -12.90
CA HIS A 56 -4.54 -6.01 -12.73
C HIS A 56 -4.92 -4.67 -13.37
N THR A 57 -5.48 -4.69 -14.59
CA THR A 57 -6.00 -3.51 -15.29
C THR A 57 -7.17 -2.88 -14.54
N ILE A 58 -8.11 -3.68 -14.02
CA ILE A 58 -9.24 -3.18 -13.21
C ILE A 58 -8.70 -2.43 -11.98
N ILE A 59 -7.77 -3.02 -11.23
CA ILE A 59 -7.21 -2.41 -10.02
C ILE A 59 -6.47 -1.10 -10.34
N THR A 60 -5.60 -1.12 -11.35
CA THR A 60 -4.67 -0.01 -11.63
C THR A 60 -5.29 1.12 -12.47
N GLU A 61 -6.09 0.79 -13.49
CA GLU A 61 -6.66 1.78 -14.42
C GLU A 61 -8.06 2.23 -14.02
N HIS A 62 -8.93 1.30 -13.64
CA HIS A 62 -10.34 1.58 -13.34
C HIS A 62 -10.55 2.03 -11.90
N LEU A 63 -10.03 1.27 -10.92
CA LEU A 63 -10.13 1.59 -9.50
C LEU A 63 -9.04 2.56 -9.03
N ARG A 64 -7.95 2.69 -9.80
CA ARG A 64 -6.78 3.53 -9.49
C ARG A 64 -6.16 3.24 -8.11
N ILE A 65 -6.26 1.99 -7.67
CA ILE A 65 -5.68 1.51 -6.43
C ILE A 65 -4.23 1.09 -6.71
N ARG A 66 -3.34 1.42 -5.78
CA ARG A 66 -1.94 0.99 -5.83
C ARG A 66 -1.63 0.21 -4.57
N LYS A 67 -0.89 -0.90 -4.72
CA LYS A 67 -0.34 -1.63 -3.57
C LYS A 67 0.57 -0.69 -2.78
N ARG A 68 0.19 -0.39 -1.54
CA ARG A 68 1.06 0.29 -0.58
C ARG A 68 1.73 -0.77 0.27
N TYR A 69 3.04 -0.65 0.45
CA TYR A 69 3.72 -1.44 1.46
C TYR A 69 3.28 -0.93 2.83
N VAL A 70 2.52 -1.75 3.54
CA VAL A 70 2.26 -1.55 4.97
C VAL A 70 3.30 -2.41 5.68
N PRO A 71 4.30 -1.83 6.36
CA PRO A 71 5.12 -2.63 7.26
C PRO A 71 4.20 -3.24 8.31
N ASP A 72 4.42 -4.51 8.65
CA ASP A 72 3.79 -5.14 9.82
C ASP A 72 4.20 -4.34 11.06
N GLY A 73 3.43 -3.31 11.36
CA GLY A 73 3.83 -2.18 12.20
C GLY A 73 3.21 -2.21 13.59
N TYR A 74 2.56 -3.32 13.95
CA TYR A 74 1.93 -3.47 15.24
C TYR A 74 2.80 -4.39 16.10
N PRO A 75 3.43 -3.87 17.17
CA PRO A 75 4.25 -4.69 18.07
C PRO A 75 3.49 -5.88 18.66
N HIS A 76 2.18 -5.74 18.85
CA HIS A 76 1.30 -6.75 19.41
C HIS A 76 -0.07 -6.74 18.75
N LEU A 77 -0.64 -7.94 18.54
CA LEU A 77 -2.04 -8.11 18.16
C LEU A 77 -2.90 -7.98 19.43
N LEU A 78 -3.63 -6.87 19.55
CA LEU A 78 -4.44 -6.60 20.72
C LEU A 78 -5.72 -7.45 20.75
N THR A 79 -6.05 -7.98 21.92
CA THR A 79 -7.35 -8.63 22.17
C THR A 79 -8.49 -7.60 22.20
N VAL A 80 -9.73 -8.07 22.09
CA VAL A 80 -10.91 -7.19 22.13
C VAL A 80 -10.98 -6.41 23.44
N ASP A 81 -10.69 -7.07 24.57
CA ASP A 81 -10.69 -6.43 25.89
C ASP A 81 -9.57 -5.39 26.03
N GLN A 82 -8.36 -5.68 25.52
CA GLN A 82 -7.27 -4.70 25.50
C GLN A 82 -7.61 -3.47 24.66
N LYS A 83 -8.30 -3.65 23.53
CA LYS A 83 -8.78 -2.52 22.72
C LYS A 83 -9.79 -1.69 23.49
N ARG A 84 -10.75 -2.33 24.17
CA ARG A 84 -11.77 -1.65 24.97
C ARG A 84 -11.14 -0.85 26.09
N GLU A 85 -10.21 -1.44 26.83
CA GLU A 85 -9.54 -0.75 27.93
C GLU A 85 -8.69 0.42 27.44
N ARG A 86 -7.97 0.27 26.32
CA ARG A 86 -7.24 1.39 25.71
C ARG A 86 -8.15 2.55 25.31
N VAL A 87 -9.32 2.27 24.72
CA VAL A 87 -10.31 3.31 24.37
C VAL A 87 -10.83 4.00 25.62
N ARG A 88 -11.11 3.24 26.67
CA ARG A 88 -11.53 3.80 27.96
C ARG A 88 -10.48 4.73 28.54
N CYS A 89 -9.22 4.26 28.70
CA CYS A 89 -8.14 5.09 29.21
C CYS A 89 -7.89 6.33 28.35
N ALA A 90 -7.94 6.20 27.02
CA ALA A 90 -7.77 7.34 26.12
C ALA A 90 -8.89 8.38 26.26
N THR A 91 -10.14 7.93 26.43
CA THR A 91 -11.29 8.81 26.65
C THR A 91 -11.17 9.55 27.99
N GLU A 92 -10.78 8.84 29.05
CA GLU A 92 -10.54 9.44 30.37
C GLU A 92 -9.40 10.48 30.32
N LEU A 93 -8.30 10.16 29.64
CA LEU A 93 -7.20 11.10 29.39
C LEU A 93 -7.68 12.31 28.60
N LEU A 94 -8.42 12.11 27.51
CA LEU A 94 -8.92 13.21 26.68
C LEU A 94 -9.76 14.19 27.51
N ASN A 95 -10.71 13.69 28.31
CA ASN A 95 -11.53 14.52 29.19
C ASN A 95 -10.69 15.32 30.21
N MET A 96 -9.53 14.80 30.62
CA MET A 96 -8.63 15.52 31.52
C MET A 96 -7.89 16.69 30.85
N PHE A 97 -7.64 16.61 29.54
CA PHE A 97 -6.81 17.57 28.77
C PHE A 97 -7.58 18.41 27.74
N GLU A 98 -8.88 18.17 27.57
CA GLU A 98 -9.80 19.03 26.83
C GLU A 98 -9.72 20.51 27.33
N PRO A 99 -10.19 21.50 26.56
CA PRO A 99 -10.06 22.92 26.93
C PRO A 99 -10.61 23.30 28.32
N ASN A 100 -11.59 22.54 28.82
CA ASN A 100 -12.18 22.70 30.15
C ASN A 100 -11.70 21.65 31.16
N GLY A 101 -10.73 20.83 30.77
CA GLY A 101 -10.16 19.75 31.57
C GLY A 101 -9.25 20.28 32.69
N PRO A 102 -9.11 19.52 33.79
CA PRO A 102 -8.32 19.93 34.95
C PRO A 102 -6.80 19.90 34.74
N LYS A 103 -6.27 19.34 33.65
CA LYS A 103 -4.83 19.13 33.45
C LYS A 103 -4.33 19.76 32.16
N ARG A 104 -3.08 20.21 32.16
CA ARG A 104 -2.36 20.71 30.99
C ARG A 104 -1.23 19.76 30.64
N LEU A 105 -0.85 19.68 29.36
CA LEU A 105 0.29 18.85 28.93
C LEU A 105 1.61 19.26 29.60
N SER A 106 1.75 20.53 30.00
CA SER A 106 2.89 21.06 30.76
C SER A 106 3.05 20.43 32.14
N ASP A 107 2.02 19.78 32.66
CA ASP A 107 2.00 19.25 34.03
C ASP A 107 2.48 17.79 34.08
N ILE A 108 2.77 17.19 32.91
CA ILE A 108 3.19 15.80 32.80
C ILE A 108 4.69 15.74 32.52
N VAL A 109 5.40 14.96 33.34
CA VAL A 109 6.75 14.48 33.03
C VAL A 109 6.66 12.97 32.77
N THR A 110 7.12 12.52 31.61
CA THR A 110 7.22 11.10 31.25
C THR A 110 8.67 10.71 30.99
N SER A 111 8.99 9.43 31.21
CA SER A 111 10.29 8.84 30.88
C SER A 111 10.06 7.42 30.38
N ASP A 112 10.86 7.00 29.40
CA ASP A 112 10.90 5.64 28.88
C ASP A 112 12.36 5.27 28.57
N GLU A 113 12.69 3.98 28.64
CA GLU A 113 14.03 3.48 28.41
C GLU A 113 14.15 2.92 26.98
N THR A 114 15.05 3.51 26.18
CA THR A 114 15.38 2.98 24.86
C THR A 114 16.79 2.39 24.87
N ARG A 115 16.94 1.17 24.36
CA ARG A 115 18.25 0.52 24.20
C ARG A 115 18.92 1.01 22.91
N PHE A 116 20.10 1.60 23.02
CA PHE A 116 20.91 1.99 21.88
C PHE A 116 22.00 0.94 21.63
N PRO A 117 21.93 0.18 20.52
CA PRO A 117 23.01 -0.74 20.18
C PRO A 117 24.24 0.03 19.72
N PHE A 118 25.43 -0.44 20.11
CA PHE A 118 26.71 0.16 19.71
C PHE A 118 26.91 0.16 18.18
N PHE A 119 26.37 -0.83 17.47
CA PHE A 119 26.29 -0.85 16.01
C PHE A 119 24.88 -1.17 15.53
N ILE A 120 24.38 -0.38 14.58
CA ILE A 120 23.13 -0.64 13.88
C ILE A 120 23.48 -1.32 12.54
N ILE A 121 23.05 -2.56 12.35
CA ILE A 121 23.15 -3.23 11.05
C ILE A 121 21.95 -2.76 10.22
N PRO A 122 22.14 -1.94 9.16
CA PRO A 122 21.02 -1.48 8.36
C PRO A 122 20.37 -2.68 7.65
N PRO A 123 19.03 -2.78 7.62
CA PRO A 123 18.36 -3.81 6.85
C PRO A 123 18.73 -3.68 5.36
N LYS A 124 18.84 -4.82 4.65
CA LYS A 124 19.24 -4.90 3.23
C LYS A 124 18.50 -3.91 2.31
N ARG A 125 17.27 -3.52 2.66
CA ARG A 125 16.45 -2.57 1.90
C ARG A 125 16.99 -1.14 1.91
N LEU A 126 17.71 -0.74 2.95
CA LEU A 126 18.39 0.56 3.02
C LEU A 126 19.66 0.59 2.16
N ASN A 127 20.21 -0.58 1.82
CA ASN A 127 21.35 -0.70 0.89
C ASN A 127 20.91 -0.65 -0.58
N ARG A 128 19.67 -0.20 -0.87
CA ARG A 128 19.22 0.01 -2.25
C ARG A 128 19.86 1.27 -2.79
N MET A 129 20.59 1.13 -3.87
CA MET A 129 21.18 2.22 -4.63
C MET A 129 20.75 2.11 -6.09
N LEU A 130 20.67 3.26 -6.76
CA LEU A 130 20.48 3.30 -8.20
C LEU A 130 21.82 2.96 -8.84
N VAL A 131 21.84 1.95 -9.71
CA VAL A 131 23.03 1.49 -10.42
C VAL A 131 22.73 1.58 -11.91
N ASN A 132 23.68 2.10 -12.70
CA ASN A 132 23.56 2.10 -14.15
C ASN A 132 23.78 0.67 -14.67
N GLY A 133 23.04 0.25 -15.70
CA GLY A 133 22.97 -1.17 -16.12
C GLY A 133 24.27 -1.86 -16.56
N GLN A 134 25.42 -1.17 -16.56
CA GLN A 134 26.74 -1.71 -16.88
C GLN A 134 27.70 -1.77 -15.68
N GLU A 135 27.32 -1.26 -14.51
CA GLU A 135 28.17 -1.29 -13.32
C GLU A 135 27.96 -2.58 -12.52
N ASP A 136 29.05 -3.10 -11.96
CA ASP A 136 29.01 -4.26 -11.08
C ASP A 136 28.21 -3.99 -9.81
N ARG A 137 27.58 -5.05 -9.27
CA ARG A 137 26.83 -4.96 -8.02
C ARG A 137 27.76 -4.51 -6.88
N PRO A 138 27.51 -3.36 -6.24
CA PRO A 138 28.37 -2.86 -5.17
C PRO A 138 28.32 -3.75 -3.94
N VAL A 139 29.49 -3.96 -3.34
CA VAL A 139 29.68 -4.78 -2.13
C VAL A 139 29.61 -3.89 -0.90
N VAL A 140 28.70 -4.20 0.02
CA VAL A 140 28.62 -3.49 1.30
C VAL A 140 29.78 -3.95 2.19
N LEU A 141 30.79 -3.10 2.36
CA LEU A 141 31.86 -3.31 3.32
C LEU A 141 31.28 -3.24 4.73
N ARG A 142 31.45 -4.31 5.51
CA ARG A 142 31.12 -4.30 6.93
C ARG A 142 32.40 -4.01 7.69
N PRO A 143 32.58 -2.81 8.26
CA PRO A 143 33.69 -2.61 9.17
C PRO A 143 33.46 -3.56 10.36
N GLY A 144 34.34 -4.54 10.52
CA GLY A 144 34.37 -5.36 11.72
C GLY A 144 34.70 -4.47 12.93
N PHE A 145 34.39 -4.95 14.14
CA PHE A 145 34.86 -4.31 15.36
C PHE A 145 36.41 -4.28 15.33
N GLN A 146 37.00 -3.10 15.18
CA GLN A 146 38.42 -2.89 15.42
C GLN A 146 38.55 -2.38 16.86
N SER A 147 39.12 -3.22 17.73
CA SER A 147 39.46 -2.85 19.11
C SER A 147 40.70 -1.97 19.16
#